data_AF-A0A1Q9UUD5-F1
#
_entry.id   AF-A0A1Q9UUD5-F1
#
_cell.length_a   1.000
_cell.length_b   1.000
_cell.length_c   1.000
_cell.angle_alpha   90.00
_cell.angle_beta   90.00
_cell.angle_gamma   90.00
#
_symmetry.space_group_name_H-M   'P 1'
#
loop_
_entity.id
_entity.type
_entity.pdbx_description
1 polymer ?
#
loop_
_entity_poly.entity_id
_entity_poly.type
_entity_poly.pdbx_seq_one_letter_code
_entity_poly.pdbx_strand_id
1 'polypeptide(L)'
;MRRLHAAEVYDEVVVVGHSLGSVIGYDILRLYWDEARHPAFEKMGPQPEAERLVLDYSDPLGLEHGEVDVFQHVQRRLWRECRQRGVPWLVTDFVTLGSPLAHGRLLLDTRASSLQRRQDDLELPMCPPMPSLAPTAEADDRSGAFYPTVLRKGELERTALVGNHGAPFGPTRWTNLYFPRRAWLYGDPVAGPLRPTFGTGIRDLAVHHSGPHRRWWHRLLPMHAHLRYWAPLQGPPRERAGTVESVPALRAVLGLQQEDQPGDEEQDHHRAGGTP
;
A
#
# COMPACT_ATOMS: atom_id res chain seq x y z
N MET A 1 7.25 0.12 -15.04
CA MET A 1 8.11 0.10 -13.83
C MET A 1 9.59 0.31 -14.13
N ARG A 2 10.23 -0.55 -14.94
CA ARG A 2 11.67 -0.44 -15.29
C ARG A 2 12.14 0.98 -15.65
N ARG A 3 11.48 1.64 -16.62
CA ARG A 3 11.84 3.02 -17.01
C ARG A 3 11.71 4.04 -15.89
N LEU A 4 10.66 3.96 -15.06
CA LEU A 4 10.47 4.87 -13.92
C LEU A 4 11.59 4.73 -12.89
N HIS A 5 12.04 3.49 -12.65
CA HIS A 5 13.10 3.21 -11.69
C HIS A 5 14.50 3.50 -12.22
N ALA A 6 14.71 3.41 -13.53
CA ALA A 6 15.98 3.71 -14.19
C ALA A 6 16.17 5.19 -14.54
N ALA A 7 15.11 5.99 -14.54
CA ALA A 7 15.18 7.39 -14.97
C ALA A 7 15.92 8.30 -13.97
N GLU A 8 16.14 7.85 -12.72
CA GLU A 8 16.82 8.61 -11.64
C GLU A 8 16.24 10.01 -11.35
N VAL A 9 15.03 10.30 -11.84
CA VAL A 9 14.31 11.57 -11.60
C VAL A 9 13.29 11.48 -10.46
N TYR A 10 13.06 10.29 -9.92
CA TYR A 10 12.11 10.04 -8.83
C TYR A 10 12.83 9.41 -7.65
N ASP A 11 12.64 9.99 -6.47
CA ASP A 11 13.11 9.38 -5.21
C ASP A 11 12.15 8.28 -4.73
N GLU A 12 10.84 8.47 -4.97
CA GLU A 12 9.75 7.65 -4.46
C GLU A 12 8.61 7.57 -5.48
N VAL A 13 7.90 6.45 -5.48
CA VAL A 13 6.74 6.22 -6.35
C VAL A 13 5.56 5.75 -5.53
N VAL A 14 4.42 6.42 -5.70
CA VAL A 14 3.11 5.99 -5.19
C VAL A 14 2.30 5.44 -6.36
N VAL A 15 1.84 4.19 -6.24
CA VAL A 15 0.99 3.55 -7.24
C VAL A 15 -0.46 3.59 -6.77
N VAL A 16 -1.33 4.23 -7.55
CA VAL A 16 -2.77 4.32 -7.26
C VAL A 16 -3.55 3.48 -8.26
N GLY A 17 -4.29 2.48 -7.77
CA GLY A 17 -5.14 1.62 -8.58
C GLY A 17 -6.60 1.79 -8.21
N HIS A 18 -7.42 2.25 -9.16
CA HIS A 18 -8.87 2.31 -9.02
C HIS A 18 -9.54 1.15 -9.76
N SER A 19 -10.52 0.50 -9.14
CA SER A 19 -11.28 -0.60 -9.76
C SER A 19 -10.34 -1.69 -10.31
N LEU A 20 -10.51 -2.14 -11.56
CA LEU A 20 -9.59 -3.05 -12.24
C LEU A 20 -8.12 -2.59 -12.20
N GLY A 21 -7.87 -1.28 -12.15
CA GLY A 21 -6.53 -0.73 -12.01
C GLY A 21 -5.82 -1.14 -10.71
N SER A 22 -6.55 -1.51 -9.65
CA SER A 22 -5.93 -2.10 -8.45
C SER A 22 -5.37 -3.50 -8.72
N VAL A 23 -6.08 -4.33 -9.49
CA VAL A 23 -5.60 -5.66 -9.87
C VAL A 23 -4.36 -5.54 -10.76
N ILE A 24 -4.42 -4.68 -11.77
CA ILE A 24 -3.30 -4.43 -12.68
C ILE A 24 -2.10 -3.87 -11.91
N GLY A 25 -2.31 -2.90 -11.02
CA GLY A 25 -1.26 -2.33 -10.18
C GLY A 25 -0.60 -3.38 -9.30
N TYR A 26 -1.40 -4.22 -8.63
CA TYR A 26 -0.93 -5.33 -7.80
C TYR A 26 -0.04 -6.30 -8.59
N ASP A 27 -0.47 -6.73 -9.78
CA ASP A 27 0.31 -7.62 -10.64
C ASP A 27 1.62 -6.97 -11.13
N ILE A 28 1.56 -5.68 -11.51
CA ILE A 28 2.75 -4.93 -11.91
C ILE A 28 3.78 -4.88 -10.78
N LEU A 29 3.34 -4.65 -9.54
CA LEU A 29 4.22 -4.63 -8.37
C LEU A 29 4.85 -6.00 -8.12
N ARG A 30 4.05 -7.07 -8.13
CA ARG A 30 4.54 -8.45 -7.99
C ARG A 30 5.60 -8.79 -9.05
N LEU A 31 5.26 -8.59 -10.32
CA LEU A 31 6.14 -8.98 -11.44
C LEU A 31 7.44 -8.19 -11.42
N TYR A 32 7.37 -6.89 -11.15
CA TYR A 32 8.58 -6.07 -11.12
C TYR A 32 9.43 -6.30 -9.86
N TRP A 33 8.82 -6.67 -8.73
CA TRP A 33 9.54 -6.95 -7.50
C TRP A 33 10.52 -8.11 -7.67
N ASP A 34 10.11 -9.18 -8.37
CA ASP A 34 11.00 -10.32 -8.60
C ASP A 34 12.29 -9.94 -9.33
N GLU A 35 12.21 -8.97 -10.24
CA GLU A 35 13.39 -8.41 -10.94
C GLU A 35 14.19 -7.44 -10.04
N ALA A 36 13.50 -6.64 -9.23
CA ALA A 36 14.06 -5.48 -8.54
C ALA A 36 14.51 -5.74 -7.10
N ARG A 37 14.19 -6.89 -6.50
CA ARG A 37 14.41 -7.20 -5.07
C ARG A 37 15.87 -7.39 -4.66
N HIS A 38 16.78 -7.46 -5.63
CA HIS A 38 18.17 -7.81 -5.39
C HIS A 38 19.01 -6.60 -4.96
N PRO A 39 19.74 -6.69 -3.83
CA PRO A 39 20.68 -5.65 -3.40
C PRO A 39 21.94 -5.64 -4.27
N ALA A 40 22.64 -4.51 -4.26
CA ALA A 40 23.90 -4.33 -4.99
C ALA A 40 25.08 -4.84 -4.16
N PHE A 41 25.96 -5.62 -4.79
CA PHE A 41 27.13 -6.21 -4.14
C PHE A 41 28.02 -5.17 -3.43
N GLU A 42 28.14 -3.97 -4.01
CA GLU A 42 28.98 -2.87 -3.52
C GLU A 42 28.39 -2.17 -2.29
N LYS A 43 27.07 -2.27 -2.08
CA LYS A 43 26.33 -1.52 -1.05
C LYS A 43 25.96 -2.39 0.15
N MET A 44 26.59 -3.55 0.27
CA MET A 44 26.33 -4.50 1.34
C MET A 44 26.64 -3.96 2.74
N GLY A 45 25.88 -4.43 3.71
CA GLY A 45 26.06 -4.14 5.14
C GLY A 45 24.89 -4.68 5.96
N PRO A 46 24.80 -4.32 7.25
CA PRO A 46 23.75 -4.82 8.15
C PRO A 46 22.33 -4.58 7.63
N GLN A 47 21.41 -5.52 7.87
CA GLN A 47 20.01 -5.43 7.45
C GLN A 47 19.04 -5.62 8.63
N PRO A 48 19.14 -4.82 9.70
CA PRO A 48 18.32 -4.98 10.90
C PRO A 48 16.82 -4.86 10.65
N GLU A 49 16.36 -4.05 9.68
CA GLU A 49 14.93 -3.94 9.39
C GLU A 49 14.41 -5.16 8.62
N ALA A 50 15.21 -5.76 7.73
CA ALA A 50 14.87 -7.02 7.09
C ALA A 50 14.84 -8.19 8.09
N GLU A 51 15.82 -8.26 9.00
CA GLU A 51 15.84 -9.23 10.11
C GLU A 51 14.61 -9.08 10.99
N ARG A 52 14.29 -7.84 11.39
CA ARG A 52 13.10 -7.52 12.17
C ARG A 52 11.83 -7.94 11.47
N LEU A 53 11.69 -7.71 10.16
CA LEU A 53 10.51 -8.13 9.41
C LEU A 53 10.28 -9.64 9.52
N VAL A 54 11.35 -10.43 9.36
CA VAL A 54 11.27 -11.89 9.42
C VAL A 54 10.91 -12.39 10.81
N LEU A 55 11.41 -11.73 11.86
CA LEU A 55 11.16 -12.13 13.25
C LEU A 55 9.77 -11.70 13.75
N ASP A 56 9.42 -10.42 13.55
CA ASP A 56 8.23 -9.81 14.17
C ASP A 56 6.96 -9.98 13.33
N TYR A 57 7.08 -10.19 12.01
CA TYR A 57 5.95 -10.12 11.07
C TYR A 57 5.89 -11.34 10.13
N SER A 58 6.22 -12.53 10.64
CA SER A 58 6.19 -13.79 9.89
C SER A 58 4.78 -14.32 9.61
N ASP A 59 3.79 -13.94 10.42
CA ASP A 59 2.38 -14.25 10.17
C ASP A 59 1.66 -13.05 9.50
N PRO A 60 1.25 -13.18 8.22
CA PRO A 60 0.51 -12.12 7.52
C PRO A 60 -0.84 -11.77 8.17
N LEU A 61 -1.40 -12.65 9.00
CA LEU A 61 -2.67 -12.46 9.70
C LEU A 61 -2.47 -12.17 11.19
N GLY A 62 -1.23 -12.03 11.64
CA GLY A 62 -0.88 -11.89 13.05
C GLY A 62 -1.01 -10.48 13.63
N LEU A 63 -1.18 -9.44 12.81
CA LEU A 63 -1.28 -8.06 13.33
C LEU A 63 -2.65 -7.79 13.95
N GLU A 64 -2.65 -7.28 15.18
CA GLU A 64 -3.83 -6.85 15.89
C GLU A 64 -4.40 -5.53 15.31
N HIS A 65 -5.64 -5.22 15.70
CA HIS A 65 -6.28 -3.95 15.34
C HIS A 65 -5.54 -2.79 16.02
N GLY A 66 -4.93 -1.91 15.20
CA GLY A 66 -4.15 -0.75 15.65
C GLY A 66 -2.65 -0.87 15.41
N GLU A 67 -2.13 -2.09 15.18
CA GLU A 67 -0.70 -2.30 14.95
C GLU A 67 -0.25 -1.98 13.53
N VAL A 68 -1.20 -1.82 12.61
CA VAL A 68 -0.98 -1.49 11.19
C VAL A 68 -0.13 -0.24 11.04
N ASP A 69 -0.36 0.77 11.88
CA ASP A 69 0.37 2.02 11.79
C ASP A 69 1.83 1.78 12.15
N VAL A 70 2.10 1.01 13.20
CA VAL A 70 3.46 0.61 13.60
C VAL A 70 4.12 -0.21 12.49
N PHE A 71 3.41 -1.19 11.94
CA PHE A 71 3.90 -2.01 10.84
C PHE A 71 4.26 -1.15 9.61
N GLN A 72 3.40 -0.20 9.21
CA GLN A 72 3.69 0.69 8.08
C GLN A 72 4.91 1.60 8.32
N HIS A 73 5.24 1.94 9.57
CA HIS A 73 6.50 2.61 9.89
C HIS A 73 7.71 1.66 9.71
N VAL A 74 7.58 0.39 10.08
CA VAL A 74 8.61 -0.63 9.82
C VAL A 74 8.82 -0.79 8.31
N GLN A 75 7.75 -0.90 7.51
CA GLN A 75 7.84 -0.99 6.04
C GLN A 75 8.60 0.20 5.46
N ARG A 76 8.36 1.42 5.98
CA ARG A 76 9.08 2.63 5.54
C ARG A 76 10.57 2.59 5.87
N ARG A 77 10.95 2.08 7.04
CA ARG A 77 12.37 1.92 7.41
C ARG A 77 13.04 0.83 6.59
N LEU A 78 12.37 -0.30 6.39
CA LEU A 78 12.82 -1.39 5.52
C LEU A 78 13.02 -0.90 4.07
N TRP A 79 12.10 -0.09 3.54
CA TRP A 79 12.28 0.52 2.22
C TRP A 79 13.57 1.35 2.15
N ARG A 80 13.85 2.20 3.14
CA ARG A 80 15.09 2.99 3.19
C ARG A 80 16.32 2.10 3.29
N GLU A 81 16.28 1.05 4.09
CA GLU A 81 17.35 0.06 4.19
C GLU A 81 17.60 -0.63 2.84
N CYS A 82 16.55 -1.10 2.16
CA CYS A 82 16.63 -1.67 0.81
C CYS A 82 17.32 -0.70 -0.15
N ARG A 83 16.92 0.59 -0.16
CA ARG A 83 17.57 1.63 -0.99
C ARG A 83 19.05 1.78 -0.67
N GLN A 84 19.42 1.81 0.62
CA GLN A 84 20.81 1.89 1.06
C GLN A 84 21.64 0.67 0.63
N ARG A 85 21.02 -0.52 0.61
CA ARG A 85 21.62 -1.78 0.12
C ARG A 85 21.64 -1.90 -1.40
N GLY A 86 21.17 -0.88 -2.13
CA GLY A 86 21.19 -0.83 -3.59
C GLY A 86 20.04 -1.53 -4.27
N VAL A 87 18.97 -1.88 -3.56
CA VAL A 87 17.73 -2.39 -4.14
C VAL A 87 17.07 -1.25 -4.94
N PRO A 88 16.83 -1.40 -6.26
CA PRO A 88 16.32 -0.33 -7.10
C PRO A 88 14.87 0.07 -6.81
N TRP A 89 14.12 -0.69 -6.00
CA TRP A 89 12.70 -0.49 -5.71
C TRP A 89 12.34 0.90 -5.16
N LEU A 90 11.59 1.70 -5.93
CA LEU A 90 11.17 3.05 -5.56
C LEU A 90 9.76 3.11 -4.97
N VAL A 91 8.98 2.03 -5.08
CA VAL A 91 7.57 2.07 -4.67
C VAL A 91 7.49 2.07 -3.15
N THR A 92 6.86 3.09 -2.60
CA THR A 92 6.67 3.24 -1.14
C THR A 92 5.24 2.91 -0.74
N ASP A 93 4.29 3.15 -1.64
CA ASP A 93 2.86 3.08 -1.39
C ASP A 93 2.11 2.48 -2.56
N PHE A 94 1.24 1.54 -2.22
CA PHE A 94 0.19 1.03 -3.09
C PHE A 94 -1.17 1.42 -2.51
N VAL A 95 -1.88 2.28 -3.24
CA VAL A 95 -3.18 2.82 -2.84
C VAL A 95 -4.26 2.24 -3.73
N THR A 96 -5.20 1.51 -3.13
CA THR A 96 -6.31 0.92 -3.88
C THR A 96 -7.62 1.63 -3.59
N LEU A 97 -8.38 1.94 -4.64
CA LEU A 97 -9.67 2.62 -4.56
C LEU A 97 -10.75 1.74 -5.18
N GLY A 98 -11.73 1.34 -4.39
CA GLY A 98 -12.84 0.55 -4.91
C GLY A 98 -12.42 -0.82 -5.46
N SER A 99 -11.48 -1.49 -4.81
CA SER A 99 -10.80 -2.67 -5.37
C SER A 99 -11.71 -3.91 -5.43
N PRO A 100 -11.84 -4.59 -6.59
CA PRO A 100 -12.52 -5.89 -6.69
C PRO A 100 -11.76 -7.02 -5.99
N LEU A 101 -10.48 -6.81 -5.62
CA LEU A 101 -9.71 -7.77 -4.82
C LEU A 101 -10.39 -8.10 -3.48
N ALA A 102 -11.30 -7.25 -2.99
CA ALA A 102 -12.10 -7.55 -1.79
C ALA A 102 -12.94 -8.83 -1.95
N HIS A 103 -13.28 -9.18 -3.20
CA HIS A 103 -13.97 -10.41 -3.56
C HIS A 103 -13.00 -11.47 -4.10
N GLY A 104 -11.71 -11.38 -3.75
CA GLY A 104 -10.63 -12.21 -4.30
C GLY A 104 -10.89 -13.70 -4.19
N ARG A 105 -11.52 -14.18 -3.11
CA ARG A 105 -11.94 -15.59 -3.00
C ARG A 105 -12.90 -15.98 -4.13
N LEU A 106 -13.93 -15.17 -4.38
CA LEU A 106 -14.89 -15.44 -5.46
C LEU A 106 -14.26 -15.36 -6.87
N LEU A 107 -13.31 -14.44 -7.07
CA LEU A 107 -12.74 -14.14 -8.38
C LEU A 107 -11.52 -15.00 -8.74
N LEU A 108 -10.74 -15.42 -7.74
CA LEU A 108 -9.44 -16.06 -7.93
C LEU A 108 -9.46 -17.55 -7.54
N ASP A 109 -10.45 -18.00 -6.76
CA ASP A 109 -10.65 -19.43 -6.54
C ASP A 109 -11.10 -20.09 -7.85
N THR A 110 -10.32 -21.08 -8.28
CA THR A 110 -10.70 -21.95 -9.39
C THR A 110 -10.77 -23.38 -8.91
N ARG A 111 -11.42 -24.26 -9.68
CA ARG A 111 -11.41 -25.71 -9.38
C ARG A 111 -10.00 -26.30 -9.34
N ALA A 112 -9.03 -25.70 -10.04
CA ALA A 112 -7.66 -26.19 -10.15
C ALA A 112 -6.74 -25.64 -9.05
N SER A 113 -7.01 -24.44 -8.53
CA SER A 113 -6.18 -23.79 -7.51
C SER A 113 -7.04 -22.88 -6.63
N SER A 114 -6.94 -23.07 -5.31
CA SER A 114 -7.50 -22.14 -4.33
C SER A 114 -6.62 -20.89 -4.17
N LEU A 115 -7.23 -19.81 -3.70
CA LEU A 115 -6.57 -18.58 -3.30
C LEU A 115 -5.44 -18.86 -2.31
N GLN A 116 -5.72 -19.70 -1.29
CA GLN A 116 -4.73 -20.07 -0.28
C GLN A 116 -3.50 -20.70 -0.91
N ARG A 117 -3.68 -21.67 -1.83
CA ARG A 117 -2.54 -22.30 -2.52
C ARG A 117 -1.71 -21.27 -3.29
N ARG A 118 -2.35 -20.34 -4.01
CA ARG A 118 -1.64 -19.29 -4.74
C ARG A 118 -0.91 -18.32 -3.81
N GLN A 119 -1.41 -18.10 -2.60
CA GLN A 119 -0.72 -17.32 -1.57
C GLN A 119 0.48 -18.08 -0.99
N ASP A 120 0.32 -19.39 -0.76
CA ASP A 120 1.38 -20.29 -0.28
C ASP A 120 2.52 -20.43 -1.31
N ASP A 121 2.17 -20.47 -2.60
CA ASP A 121 3.10 -20.48 -3.74
C ASP A 121 3.69 -19.09 -4.04
N LEU A 122 3.34 -18.08 -3.22
CA LEU A 122 3.77 -16.69 -3.34
C LEU A 122 3.38 -16.02 -4.68
N GLU A 123 2.38 -16.58 -5.37
CA GLU A 123 1.79 -15.99 -6.57
C GLU A 123 0.87 -14.83 -6.25
N LEU A 124 0.24 -14.83 -5.08
CA LEU A 124 -0.58 -13.73 -4.60
C LEU A 124 0.07 -13.14 -3.35
N PRO A 125 1.00 -12.18 -3.51
CA PRO A 125 1.60 -11.46 -2.40
C PRO A 125 0.60 -10.96 -1.35
N MET A 126 0.92 -11.20 -0.09
CA MET A 126 0.18 -10.69 1.06
C MET A 126 0.93 -9.55 1.75
N CYS A 127 0.25 -8.85 2.65
CA CYS A 127 0.80 -7.76 3.45
C CYS A 127 0.40 -7.95 4.93
N PRO A 128 1.31 -8.31 5.85
CA PRO A 128 2.74 -8.62 5.65
C PRO A 128 3.02 -9.76 4.64
N PRO A 129 4.23 -9.82 4.07
CA PRO A 129 4.59 -10.83 3.09
C PRO A 129 4.70 -12.23 3.71
N MET A 130 4.26 -13.24 2.95
CA MET A 130 4.33 -14.64 3.37
C MET A 130 5.77 -15.16 3.39
N PRO A 131 6.15 -16.01 4.37
CA PRO A 131 7.29 -16.89 4.22
C PRO A 131 7.02 -17.91 3.10
N SER A 132 8.08 -18.36 2.43
CA SER A 132 7.98 -19.46 1.47
C SER A 132 7.75 -20.77 2.22
N LEU A 133 6.65 -21.45 1.88
CA LEU A 133 6.34 -22.79 2.39
C LEU A 133 6.96 -23.90 1.52
N ALA A 134 7.58 -23.56 0.39
CA ALA A 134 8.24 -24.53 -0.47
C ALA A 134 9.54 -25.04 0.18
N PRO A 135 9.72 -26.37 0.31
CA PRO A 135 10.98 -26.93 0.78
C PRO A 135 12.08 -26.58 -0.22
N THR A 136 13.22 -26.12 0.29
CA THR A 136 14.41 -25.96 -0.56
C THR A 136 15.06 -27.34 -0.76
N ALA A 137 15.79 -27.53 -1.86
CA ALA A 137 16.50 -28.80 -2.12
C ALA A 137 17.53 -29.17 -1.03
N GLU A 138 17.88 -28.23 -0.15
CA GLU A 138 18.92 -28.33 0.85
C GLU A 138 18.39 -28.33 2.30
N ALA A 139 17.11 -28.00 2.54
CA ALA A 139 16.49 -28.02 3.86
C ALA A 139 14.95 -28.08 3.80
N ASP A 140 14.37 -28.87 4.71
CA ASP A 140 12.92 -29.01 4.99
C ASP A 140 12.35 -27.76 5.72
N ASP A 141 13.09 -26.65 5.72
CA ASP A 141 12.79 -25.44 6.48
C ASP A 141 12.08 -24.39 5.62
N ARG A 142 11.07 -23.75 6.23
CA ARG A 142 10.37 -22.58 5.70
C ARG A 142 11.37 -21.45 5.51
N SER A 143 11.48 -20.90 4.30
CA SER A 143 12.28 -19.69 4.08
C SER A 143 11.47 -18.47 4.48
N GLY A 144 12.03 -17.59 5.32
CA GLY A 144 11.37 -16.35 5.73
C GLY A 144 10.97 -15.44 4.55
N ALA A 145 10.19 -14.41 4.83
CA ALA A 145 9.85 -13.39 3.84
C ALA A 145 11.10 -12.74 3.21
N PHE A 146 12.19 -12.68 3.98
CA PHE A 146 13.55 -12.39 3.54
C PHE A 146 14.46 -13.56 3.96
N TYR A 147 15.38 -13.94 3.07
CA TYR A 147 16.26 -15.09 3.30
C TYR A 147 17.71 -14.79 2.89
N PRO A 148 18.71 -15.43 3.53
CA PRO A 148 20.10 -15.27 3.16
C PRO A 148 20.36 -15.73 1.73
N THR A 149 20.99 -14.87 0.92
CA THR A 149 21.41 -15.17 -0.45
C THR A 149 22.88 -14.79 -0.61
N VAL A 150 23.66 -15.69 -1.18
CA VAL A 150 25.07 -15.43 -1.52
C VAL A 150 25.14 -14.68 -2.85
N LEU A 151 25.67 -13.46 -2.81
CA LEU A 151 25.99 -12.66 -3.97
C LEU A 151 27.46 -12.88 -4.34
N ARG A 152 27.72 -13.03 -5.64
CA ARG A 152 29.07 -13.28 -6.17
C ARG A 152 29.48 -12.17 -7.12
N LYS A 153 30.71 -11.67 -6.96
CA LYS A 153 31.35 -10.75 -7.91
C LYS A 153 32.81 -11.14 -8.10
N GLY A 154 33.10 -11.86 -9.18
CA GLY A 154 34.40 -12.50 -9.38
C GLY A 154 34.63 -13.58 -8.32
N GLU A 155 35.76 -13.51 -7.62
CA GLU A 155 36.10 -14.42 -6.51
C GLU A 155 35.52 -13.98 -5.15
N LEU A 156 34.90 -12.80 -5.07
CA LEU A 156 34.33 -12.29 -3.83
C LEU A 156 32.90 -12.78 -3.64
N GLU A 157 32.63 -13.31 -2.45
CA GLU A 157 31.29 -13.71 -2.01
C GLU A 157 30.84 -12.87 -0.82
N ARG A 158 29.56 -12.49 -0.81
CA ARG A 158 28.92 -11.79 0.32
C ARG A 158 27.51 -12.32 0.51
N THR A 159 27.04 -12.39 1.76
CA THR A 159 25.67 -12.80 2.06
C THR A 159 24.80 -11.58 2.32
N ALA A 160 23.61 -11.56 1.74
CA ALA A 160 22.60 -10.52 1.91
C ALA A 160 21.23 -11.14 2.23
N LEU A 161 20.39 -10.45 2.99
CA LEU A 161 18.98 -10.81 3.08
C LEU A 161 18.24 -10.27 1.87
N VAL A 162 17.60 -11.16 1.11
CA VAL A 162 16.82 -10.82 -0.08
C VAL A 162 15.38 -11.23 0.17
N GLY A 163 14.43 -10.33 -0.10
CA GLY A 163 13.01 -10.65 -0.01
C GLY A 163 12.66 -11.74 -1.00
N ASN A 164 11.76 -12.67 -0.67
CA ASN A 164 11.24 -13.64 -1.65
C ASN A 164 10.41 -12.94 -2.75
N HIS A 165 10.06 -13.67 -3.82
CA HIS A 165 9.29 -13.11 -4.94
C HIS A 165 7.87 -12.69 -4.54
N GLY A 166 7.35 -13.21 -3.43
CA GLY A 166 6.08 -12.84 -2.81
C GLY A 166 6.17 -11.67 -1.82
N ALA A 167 7.31 -10.98 -1.72
CA ALA A 167 7.56 -9.94 -0.70
C ALA A 167 7.53 -8.46 -1.16
N PRO A 168 6.79 -8.03 -2.20
CA PRO A 168 6.72 -6.60 -2.56
C PRO A 168 6.14 -5.73 -1.44
N PHE A 169 5.27 -6.29 -0.59
CA PHE A 169 4.67 -5.61 0.56
C PHE A 169 5.49 -5.75 1.85
N GLY A 170 6.76 -6.20 1.78
CA GLY A 170 7.73 -5.94 2.84
C GLY A 170 8.05 -4.45 2.92
N PRO A 171 8.66 -3.85 1.87
CA PRO A 171 8.99 -2.43 1.84
C PRO A 171 7.86 -1.51 1.33
N THR A 172 6.73 -2.06 0.85
CA THR A 172 5.64 -1.25 0.26
C THR A 172 4.42 -1.22 1.16
N ARG A 173 4.01 -0.02 1.59
CA ARG A 173 2.77 0.17 2.36
C ARG A 173 1.55 -0.04 1.47
N TRP A 174 0.52 -0.71 1.99
CA TRP A 174 -0.74 -0.89 1.27
C TRP A 174 -1.88 -0.21 2.02
N THR A 175 -2.51 0.78 1.38
CA THR A 175 -3.72 1.44 1.89
C THR A 175 -4.88 1.24 0.92
N ASN A 176 -6.03 0.81 1.42
CA ASN A 176 -7.24 0.55 0.63
C ASN A 176 -8.38 1.47 1.08
N LEU A 177 -8.96 2.24 0.15
CA LEU A 177 -10.14 3.05 0.41
C LEU A 177 -11.35 2.39 -0.27
N TYR A 178 -12.43 2.23 0.48
CA TYR A 178 -13.67 1.64 -0.04
C TYR A 178 -14.91 2.35 0.52
N PHE A 179 -15.97 2.45 -0.28
CA PHE A 179 -17.27 2.89 0.21
C PHE A 179 -18.01 1.69 0.83
N PRO A 180 -18.21 1.65 2.16
CA PRO A 180 -18.83 0.50 2.81
C PRO A 180 -20.27 0.33 2.32
N ARG A 181 -20.62 -0.91 2.01
CA ARG A 181 -21.99 -1.25 1.64
C ARG A 181 -22.91 -1.12 2.85
N ARG A 182 -23.96 -0.29 2.74
CA ARG A 182 -25.05 -0.20 3.71
C ARG A 182 -26.36 -0.59 3.02
N ALA A 183 -27.03 -1.62 3.53
CA ALA A 183 -28.20 -2.23 2.86
C ALA A 183 -27.89 -2.69 1.41
N TRP A 184 -28.90 -2.82 0.55
CA TRP A 184 -28.75 -3.33 -0.83
C TRP A 184 -28.38 -2.25 -1.86
N LEU A 185 -28.57 -0.97 -1.53
CA LEU A 185 -28.55 0.14 -2.51
C LEU A 185 -27.52 1.24 -2.21
N TYR A 186 -26.73 1.14 -1.14
CA TYR A 186 -25.74 2.17 -0.80
C TYR A 186 -24.33 1.60 -0.65
N GLY A 187 -23.35 2.33 -1.19
CA GLY A 187 -21.94 1.96 -1.15
C GLY A 187 -21.42 1.48 -2.50
N ASP A 188 -20.21 0.94 -2.50
CA ASP A 188 -19.56 0.39 -3.68
C ASP A 188 -19.65 -1.15 -3.65
N PRO A 189 -20.50 -1.78 -4.49
CA PRO A 189 -20.69 -3.23 -4.46
C PRO A 189 -19.47 -4.01 -4.95
N VAL A 190 -18.57 -3.36 -5.70
CA VAL A 190 -17.34 -3.97 -6.21
C VAL A 190 -16.26 -3.99 -5.14
N ALA A 191 -16.33 -3.11 -4.15
CA ALA A 191 -15.27 -2.88 -3.19
C ALA A 191 -15.60 -3.43 -1.80
N GLY A 192 -14.56 -3.53 -0.99
CA GLY A 192 -14.64 -3.93 0.41
C GLY A 192 -13.28 -3.88 1.09
N PRO A 193 -13.21 -4.29 2.36
CA PRO A 193 -11.95 -4.42 3.08
C PRO A 193 -11.08 -5.52 2.44
N LEU A 194 -9.78 -5.29 2.35
CA LEU A 194 -8.81 -6.27 1.81
C LEU A 194 -8.11 -7.07 2.90
N ARG A 195 -8.06 -6.54 4.14
CA ARG A 195 -7.37 -7.18 5.28
C ARG A 195 -7.69 -8.66 5.46
N PRO A 196 -8.97 -9.10 5.41
CA PRO A 196 -9.30 -10.51 5.66
C PRO A 196 -8.78 -11.49 4.60
N THR A 197 -8.40 -10.98 3.42
CA THR A 197 -8.04 -11.82 2.27
C THR A 197 -6.55 -11.70 1.94
N PHE A 198 -5.97 -10.49 2.02
CA PHE A 198 -4.61 -10.22 1.59
C PHE A 198 -3.66 -9.83 2.73
N GLY A 199 -4.12 -9.84 3.98
CA GLY A 199 -3.26 -9.69 5.14
C GLY A 199 -3.55 -8.45 6.00
N THR A 200 -3.20 -8.58 7.28
CA THR A 200 -3.51 -7.62 8.35
C THR A 200 -2.61 -6.39 8.37
N GLY A 201 -1.65 -6.27 7.46
CA GLY A 201 -0.80 -5.09 7.26
C GLY A 201 -1.42 -4.05 6.33
N ILE A 202 -2.53 -4.37 5.67
CA ILE A 202 -3.26 -3.44 4.80
C ILE A 202 -4.05 -2.45 5.64
N ARG A 203 -3.87 -1.15 5.43
CA ARG A 203 -4.69 -0.12 6.06
C ARG A 203 -6.00 0.04 5.27
N ASP A 204 -7.05 -0.60 5.76
CA ASP A 204 -8.42 -0.45 5.22
C ASP A 204 -9.09 0.81 5.79
N LEU A 205 -9.44 1.75 4.90
CA LEU A 205 -10.14 2.99 5.21
C LEU A 205 -11.55 2.95 4.61
N ALA A 206 -12.56 2.80 5.47
CA ALA A 206 -13.94 3.00 5.08
C ALA A 206 -14.18 4.50 4.84
N VAL A 207 -14.56 4.87 3.62
CA VAL A 207 -14.74 6.27 3.22
C VAL A 207 -16.19 6.60 2.88
N HIS A 208 -16.53 7.89 2.84
CA HIS A 208 -17.78 8.40 2.30
C HIS A 208 -17.57 9.57 1.33
N HIS A 209 -18.58 9.84 0.50
CA HIS A 209 -18.51 10.85 -0.54
C HIS A 209 -18.32 12.27 -0.01
N SER A 210 -17.36 12.99 -0.59
CA SER A 210 -17.03 14.39 -0.25
C SER A 210 -17.87 15.44 -0.97
N GLY A 211 -18.58 15.07 -2.04
CA GLY A 211 -19.49 15.97 -2.75
C GLY A 211 -20.95 15.93 -2.24
N PRO A 212 -21.80 16.90 -2.65
CA PRO A 212 -23.23 16.80 -2.43
C PRO A 212 -23.81 15.58 -3.15
N HIS A 213 -24.84 14.98 -2.55
CA HIS A 213 -25.69 14.05 -3.30
C HIS A 213 -26.49 14.88 -4.30
N ARG A 214 -26.12 14.80 -5.59
CA ARG A 214 -27.13 15.05 -6.62
C ARG A 214 -28.23 14.00 -6.42
N ARG A 215 -29.48 14.49 -6.51
CA ARG A 215 -30.80 13.82 -6.37
C ARG A 215 -30.77 12.40 -5.78
N TRP A 216 -31.55 12.16 -4.72
CA TRP A 216 -31.59 10.89 -3.97
C TRP A 216 -31.60 9.60 -4.83
N TRP A 217 -32.22 9.63 -6.02
CA TRP A 217 -32.26 8.52 -6.97
C TRP A 217 -30.91 8.16 -7.62
N HIS A 218 -29.93 9.07 -7.71
CA HIS A 218 -28.59 8.72 -8.21
C HIS A 218 -27.86 7.75 -7.28
N ARG A 219 -28.27 7.64 -6.00
CA ARG A 219 -27.77 6.61 -5.10
C ARG A 219 -28.22 5.20 -5.50
N LEU A 220 -29.32 5.11 -6.25
CA LEU A 220 -29.88 3.84 -6.74
C LEU A 220 -29.20 3.36 -8.04
N LEU A 221 -28.38 4.21 -8.68
CA LEU A 221 -27.63 3.81 -9.86
C LEU A 221 -26.45 2.90 -9.46
N PRO A 222 -26.39 1.65 -9.95
CA PRO A 222 -25.24 0.79 -9.72
C PRO A 222 -23.96 1.49 -10.21
N MET A 223 -22.84 1.25 -9.54
CA MET A 223 -21.52 1.85 -9.82
C MET A 223 -21.39 3.37 -9.60
N HIS A 224 -22.45 4.10 -9.27
CA HIS A 224 -22.33 5.55 -9.10
C HIS A 224 -21.39 5.93 -7.94
N ALA A 225 -21.40 5.16 -6.84
CA ALA A 225 -20.45 5.37 -5.75
C ALA A 225 -19.02 5.03 -6.16
N HIS A 226 -18.85 3.94 -6.92
CA HIS A 226 -17.57 3.42 -7.37
C HIS A 226 -16.74 4.44 -8.17
N LEU A 227 -17.38 5.37 -8.88
CA LEU A 227 -16.71 6.40 -9.69
C LEU A 227 -16.36 7.69 -8.92
N ARG A 228 -16.63 7.75 -7.61
CA ARG A 228 -16.65 9.02 -6.85
C ARG A 228 -15.60 9.12 -5.73
N TYR A 229 -14.57 8.29 -5.75
CA TYR A 229 -13.47 8.36 -4.76
C TYR A 229 -12.74 9.73 -4.75
N TRP A 230 -12.74 10.43 -5.88
CA TRP A 230 -12.11 11.75 -6.08
C TRP A 230 -13.14 12.88 -6.31
N ALA A 231 -14.41 12.67 -5.95
CA ALA A 231 -15.41 13.72 -6.13
C ALA A 231 -15.06 14.94 -5.24
N PRO A 232 -14.97 16.18 -5.80
CA PRO A 232 -14.49 17.34 -5.07
C PRO A 232 -15.23 17.56 -3.75
N LEU A 233 -14.46 17.90 -2.71
CA LEU A 233 -15.00 18.36 -1.44
C LEU A 233 -15.63 19.75 -1.65
N GLN A 234 -16.94 19.88 -1.45
CA GLN A 234 -17.70 21.11 -1.66
C GLN A 234 -18.30 21.60 -0.33
N GLY A 235 -17.43 21.92 0.63
CA GLY A 235 -17.78 22.34 1.99
C GLY A 235 -16.87 21.71 3.05
N PRO A 236 -17.10 21.99 4.34
CA PRO A 236 -16.35 21.36 5.42
C PRO A 236 -16.55 19.83 5.40
N PRO A 237 -15.51 19.05 5.77
CA PRO A 237 -15.61 17.59 5.94
C PRO A 237 -16.80 17.19 6.81
N ARG A 238 -17.59 16.20 6.37
CA ARG A 238 -18.70 15.68 7.18
C ARG A 238 -18.19 14.59 8.10
N GLU A 239 -18.54 14.67 9.38
CA GLU A 239 -18.35 13.57 10.31
C GLU A 239 -19.42 12.49 10.12
N ARG A 240 -18.98 11.24 9.99
CA ARG A 240 -19.85 10.07 9.94
C ARG A 240 -19.21 8.95 10.75
N ALA A 241 -19.97 8.38 11.68
CA ALA A 241 -19.49 7.28 12.49
C ALA A 241 -18.98 6.11 11.60
N GLY A 242 -17.73 5.73 11.82
CA GLY A 242 -17.06 4.62 11.15
C GLY A 242 -16.60 4.89 9.71
N THR A 243 -16.64 6.13 9.23
CA THR A 243 -16.12 6.50 7.89
C THR A 243 -15.44 7.87 7.89
N VAL A 244 -14.47 8.05 7.00
CA VAL A 244 -13.80 9.34 6.77
C VAL A 244 -14.12 9.91 5.38
N GLU A 245 -13.90 11.22 5.21
CA GLU A 245 -14.09 11.87 3.92
C GLU A 245 -13.09 11.35 2.87
N SER A 246 -13.61 10.92 1.71
CA SER A 246 -12.82 10.25 0.66
C SER A 246 -11.68 11.09 0.11
N VAL A 247 -11.92 12.36 -0.26
CA VAL A 247 -10.88 13.21 -0.86
C VAL A 247 -9.81 13.63 0.14
N PRO A 248 -10.14 14.12 1.35
CA PRO A 248 -9.16 14.35 2.41
C PRO A 248 -8.33 13.11 2.75
N ALA A 249 -8.96 11.93 2.88
CA ALA A 249 -8.25 10.69 3.13
C ALA A 249 -7.29 10.33 2.00
N LEU A 250 -7.73 10.45 0.73
CA LEU A 250 -6.87 10.22 -0.42
C LEU A 250 -5.68 11.19 -0.44
N ARG A 251 -5.90 12.49 -0.19
CA ARG A 251 -4.82 13.48 -0.10
C ARG A 251 -3.82 13.15 1.01
N ALA A 252 -4.30 12.76 2.18
CA ALA A 252 -3.45 12.38 3.30
C ALA A 252 -2.58 11.16 2.97
N VAL A 253 -3.18 10.13 2.36
CA VAL A 253 -2.46 8.91 1.93
C VAL A 253 -1.43 9.20 0.84
N LEU A 254 -1.71 10.17 -0.04
CA LEU A 254 -0.77 10.62 -1.08
C LEU A 254 0.29 11.62 -0.58
N GLY A 255 0.25 12.03 0.69
CA GLY A 255 1.14 13.07 1.23
C GLY A 255 0.90 14.46 0.63
N LEU A 256 -0.29 14.74 0.11
CA LEU A 256 -0.67 16.01 -0.54
C LEU A 256 -1.35 17.00 0.42
N GLN A 257 -1.10 16.91 1.72
CA GLN A 257 -1.59 17.90 2.66
C GLN A 257 -0.81 19.20 2.42
N GLN A 258 -1.49 20.26 1.98
CA GLN A 258 -0.91 21.60 2.03
C GLN A 258 -0.66 21.90 3.50
N GLU A 259 0.59 22.21 3.85
CA GLU A 259 0.84 23.03 5.04
C GLU A 259 0.09 24.33 4.80
N ASP A 260 -0.99 24.56 5.54
CA ASP A 260 -1.59 25.89 5.62
C ASP A 260 -0.49 26.82 6.13
N GLN A 261 0.18 27.53 5.21
CA GLN A 261 0.92 28.72 5.60
C GLN A 261 -0.14 29.69 6.15
N PRO A 262 -0.08 30.08 7.43
CA PRO A 262 -0.91 31.19 7.89
C PRO A 262 -0.49 32.40 7.05
N GLY A 263 -1.44 32.92 6.27
CA GLY A 263 -1.24 34.13 5.50
C GLY A 263 -0.83 35.26 6.43
N ASP A 264 0.11 36.08 5.95
CA ASP A 264 0.47 37.37 6.54
C ASP A 264 -0.77 38.26 6.67
N GLU A 265 -1.50 38.13 7.77
CA GLU A 265 -2.36 39.18 8.32
C GLU A 265 -1.51 40.01 9.29
N GLU A 266 -0.60 40.83 8.76
CA GLU A 266 -0.02 41.91 9.55
C GLU A 266 0.43 43.08 8.64
N GLN A 267 -0.48 44.03 8.42
CA GLN A 267 -0.24 45.47 8.65
C GLN A 267 -1.43 46.29 8.11
N ASP A 268 -2.47 46.45 8.92
CA ASP A 268 -3.37 47.59 8.82
C ASP A 268 -3.46 48.32 10.16
N HIS A 269 -2.32 48.83 10.62
CA HIS A 269 -2.23 49.78 11.72
C HIS A 269 -1.08 50.75 11.48
N HIS A 270 -1.36 51.88 10.81
CA HIS A 270 -0.92 53.23 11.22
C HIS A 270 -1.21 54.28 10.14
N ARG A 271 -2.32 55.02 10.29
CA ARG A 271 -2.34 56.50 10.40
C ARG A 271 -3.78 57.01 10.36
N ALA A 272 -4.41 57.05 11.52
CA ALA A 272 -5.44 58.05 11.81
C ALA A 272 -4.96 58.81 13.06
N GLY A 273 -4.75 60.12 12.92
CA GLY A 273 -4.42 61.00 14.05
C GLY A 273 -3.55 62.18 13.65
N GLY A 274 -4.18 63.27 13.19
CA GLY A 274 -3.52 64.54 12.95
C GLY A 274 -4.42 65.56 12.26
N THR A 275 -5.44 66.04 12.97
CA THR A 275 -6.28 67.22 12.64
C THR A 275 -6.11 68.23 13.80
N PRO A 276 -6.39 69.53 13.67
CA PRO A 276 -6.71 70.36 12.50
C PRO A 276 -5.61 71.36 12.10
#